data_AF-A0A9W7DIV9-F1
#
_entry.id   AF-A0A9W7DIV9-F1
#
_cell.length_a   1.000
_cell.length_b   1.000
_cell.length_c   1.000
_cell.angle_alpha   90.00
_cell.angle_beta   90.00
_cell.angle_gamma   90.00
#
_symmetry.space_group_name_H-M   'P 1'
#
loop_
_entity.id
_entity.type
_entity.pdbx_description
1 polymer ?
#
loop_
_entity_poly.entity_id
_entity_poly.type
_entity_poly.pdbx_seq_one_letter_code
_entity_poly.pdbx_strand_id
1 'polypeptide(L)'
;MMDRLYKGQANEKEIDMALEITKRVEGHSICAMGEAFSWPYQGLVRHFKPLMLERIKEYKTKNGLLEGGLINGGWVEEGSVANGVVINNDLPKTAFHGDH
;
A
#
# COMPACT_ATOMS: atom_id res chain seq x y z
N MET A 1 0.49 3.92 4.13
CA MET A 1 0.13 2.73 3.32
C MET A 1 -1.05 3.02 2.41
N MET A 2 -2.18 3.50 2.95
CA MET A 2 -3.38 3.80 2.14
C MET A 2 -3.11 4.77 1.00
N ASP A 3 -2.25 5.79 1.18
CA ASP A 3 -1.90 6.72 0.11
C ASP A 3 -1.22 6.05 -1.09
N ARG A 4 -0.42 5.00 -0.83
CA ARG A 4 0.22 4.21 -1.91
C ARG A 4 -0.81 3.38 -2.66
N LEU A 5 -1.71 2.71 -1.93
CA LEU A 5 -2.82 1.96 -2.53
C LEU A 5 -3.75 2.88 -3.34
N TYR A 6 -4.00 4.10 -2.86
CA TYR A 6 -4.76 5.12 -3.57
C TYR A 6 -4.06 5.58 -4.86
N LYS A 7 -2.73 5.68 -4.86
CA LYS A 7 -1.95 6.00 -6.07
C LYS A 7 -1.76 4.80 -7.00
N GLY A 8 -1.94 3.57 -6.51
CA GLY A 8 -1.60 2.33 -7.24
C GLY A 8 -0.14 1.88 -7.09
N GLN A 9 0.67 2.57 -6.27
CA GLN A 9 2.07 2.26 -6.01
C GLN A 9 2.21 1.12 -4.98
N ALA A 10 1.72 -0.06 -5.33
CA ALA A 10 1.75 -1.22 -4.43
C ALA A 10 1.86 -2.52 -5.22
N ASN A 11 2.36 -3.56 -4.57
CA ASN A 11 2.19 -4.92 -5.04
C ASN A 11 0.78 -5.42 -4.72
N GLU A 12 0.22 -6.27 -5.58
CA GLU A 12 -1.11 -6.85 -5.40
C GLU A 12 -1.23 -7.64 -4.10
N LYS A 13 -0.14 -8.30 -3.68
CA LYS A 13 -0.06 -9.02 -2.39
C LYS A 13 -0.21 -8.09 -1.19
N GLU A 14 0.13 -6.80 -1.30
CA GLU A 14 -0.02 -5.86 -0.19
C GLU A 14 -1.49 -5.65 0.20
N ILE A 15 -2.44 -5.83 -0.74
CA ILE A 15 -3.88 -5.76 -0.43
C ILE A 15 -4.26 -6.85 0.56
N ASP A 16 -3.81 -8.08 0.31
CA ASP A 16 -4.10 -9.24 1.15
C ASP A 16 -3.33 -9.18 2.47
N MET A 17 -2.10 -8.67 2.46
CA MET A 17 -1.32 -8.41 3.69
C MET A 17 -2.02 -7.38 4.59
N ALA A 18 -2.52 -6.27 4.04
CA ALA A 18 -3.27 -5.30 4.84
C ALA A 18 -4.60 -5.89 5.34
N LEU A 19 -5.27 -6.71 4.54
CA LEU A 19 -6.49 -7.40 4.97
C LEU A 19 -6.20 -8.31 6.16
N GLU A 20 -5.09 -9.05 6.13
CA GLU A 20 -4.65 -9.89 7.24
C GLU A 20 -4.38 -9.05 8.50
N ILE A 21 -3.69 -7.91 8.36
CA ILE A 21 -3.45 -7.00 9.49
C ILE A 21 -4.78 -6.56 10.12
N THR A 22 -5.79 -6.18 9.33
CA THR A 22 -7.08 -5.77 9.90
C THR A 22 -7.78 -6.86 10.70
N LYS A 23 -7.62 -8.14 10.31
CA LYS A 23 -8.15 -9.28 11.09
C LYS A 23 -7.40 -9.51 12.39
N ARG A 24 -6.10 -9.19 12.43
CA ARG A 24 -5.31 -9.24 13.66
C ARG A 24 -5.64 -8.09 14.62
N VAL A 25 -6.16 -6.98 14.13
CA VAL A 25 -6.59 -5.83 14.97
C VAL A 25 -7.94 -6.13 15.63
N GLU A 26 -8.85 -6.77 14.88
CA GLU A 26 -10.16 -7.20 15.36
C GLU A 26 -10.03 -8.17 16.55
N GLY A 27 -10.69 -7.86 17.68
CA GLY A 27 -10.63 -8.68 18.89
C GLY A 27 -9.30 -8.66 19.66
N HIS A 28 -8.28 -7.92 19.20
CA HIS A 28 -6.96 -7.85 19.85
C HIS A 28 -6.55 -6.41 20.20
N SER A 29 -7.50 -5.47 20.22
CA SER A 29 -7.30 -4.08 20.63
C SER A 29 -8.03 -3.79 21.93
N ILE A 30 -7.46 -2.94 22.81
CA ILE A 30 -8.07 -2.57 24.11
C ILE A 30 -9.39 -1.80 23.96
N CYS A 31 -9.55 -1.05 22.87
CA CYS A 31 -10.70 -0.21 22.58
C CYS A 31 -11.30 -0.56 21.22
N ALA A 32 -12.63 -0.49 21.12
CA ALA A 32 -13.40 -0.74 19.90
C ALA A 32 -13.05 0.19 18.73
N MET A 33 -12.30 1.27 18.98
CA MET A 33 -11.82 2.17 17.93
C MET A 33 -10.98 1.44 16.87
N GLY A 34 -10.14 0.47 17.27
CA GLY A 34 -9.34 -0.31 16.31
C GLY A 34 -10.19 -1.18 15.38
N GLU A 35 -11.31 -1.69 15.89
CA GLU A 35 -12.28 -2.49 15.14
C GLU A 35 -13.06 -1.62 14.16
N ALA A 36 -13.49 -0.44 14.62
CA ALA A 36 -14.20 0.55 13.81
C ALA A 36 -13.41 1.01 12.58
N PHE A 37 -12.07 1.06 12.66
CA PHE A 37 -11.21 1.36 11.50
C PHE A 37 -10.92 0.16 10.60
N SER A 38 -10.96 -1.06 11.15
CA SER A 38 -10.65 -2.30 10.43
C SER A 38 -11.77 -2.71 9.47
N TRP A 39 -13.03 -2.62 9.91
CA TRP A 39 -14.17 -3.03 9.08
C TRP A 39 -14.33 -2.23 7.76
N PRO A 40 -14.14 -0.90 7.72
CA PRO A 40 -14.17 -0.15 6.46
C PRO A 40 -13.18 -0.69 5.42
N TYR A 41 -11.96 -1.05 5.85
CA TYR A 41 -10.96 -1.63 4.95
C TYR A 41 -11.37 -3.03 4.49
N GLN A 42 -11.86 -3.88 5.40
CA GLN A 42 -12.37 -5.21 5.03
C GLN A 42 -13.52 -5.13 4.01
N GLY A 43 -14.46 -4.19 4.22
CA GLY A 43 -15.57 -3.91 3.31
C GLY A 43 -15.10 -3.38 1.95
N LEU A 44 -14.11 -2.48 1.93
CA LEU A 44 -13.48 -1.97 0.72
C LEU A 44 -12.88 -3.13 -0.10
N VAL A 45 -12.05 -3.97 0.51
CA VAL A 45 -11.43 -5.09 -0.21
C VAL A 45 -12.49 -6.08 -0.70
N ARG A 46 -13.52 -6.37 0.10
CA ARG A 46 -14.59 -7.31 -0.30
C ARG A 46 -15.31 -6.91 -1.58
N HIS A 47 -15.57 -5.61 -1.78
CA HIS A 47 -16.39 -5.13 -2.91
C HIS A 47 -15.55 -4.52 -4.04
N PHE A 48 -14.37 -3.97 -3.73
CA PHE A 48 -13.59 -3.15 -4.66
C PHE A 48 -12.18 -3.69 -4.94
N LYS A 49 -11.83 -4.90 -4.50
CA LYS A 49 -10.54 -5.52 -4.85
C LYS A 49 -10.22 -5.47 -6.36
N PRO A 50 -11.17 -5.76 -7.29
CA PRO A 50 -10.88 -5.65 -8.72
C PRO A 50 -10.42 -4.24 -9.15
N LEU A 51 -11.08 -3.20 -8.63
CA LEU A 51 -10.73 -1.80 -8.91
C LEU A 51 -9.36 -1.42 -8.33
N MET A 52 -9.02 -1.95 -7.15
CA MET A 52 -7.70 -1.74 -6.56
C MET A 52 -6.59 -2.39 -7.40
N LEU A 53 -6.82 -3.60 -7.93
CA LEU A 53 -5.88 -4.29 -8.81
C LEU A 53 -5.72 -3.57 -10.14
N GLU A 54 -6.82 -3.10 -10.74
CA GLU A 54 -6.79 -2.28 -11.95
C GLU A 54 -5.94 -1.03 -11.76
N ARG A 55 -6.14 -0.30 -10.67
CA ARG A 55 -5.35 0.89 -10.33
C ARG A 55 -3.86 0.59 -10.15
N ILE A 56 -3.50 -0.55 -9.56
CA ILE A 56 -2.10 -1.00 -9.47
C ILE A 56 -1.55 -1.27 -10.87
N LYS A 57 -2.33 -1.91 -11.74
CA LYS A 57 -1.93 -2.20 -13.12
C LYS A 57 -1.73 -0.90 -13.92
N GLU A 58 -2.65 0.05 -13.82
CA GLU A 58 -2.53 1.37 -14.43
C GLU A 58 -1.27 2.09 -13.99
N TYR A 59 -0.95 2.04 -12.69
CA TYR A 59 0.28 2.63 -12.16
C TYR A 59 1.52 1.98 -12.77
N LYS A 60 1.56 0.63 -12.85
CA LYS A 60 2.67 -0.09 -13.50
C LYS A 60 2.83 0.34 -14.96
N THR A 61 1.74 0.35 -15.73
CA THR A 61 1.76 0.75 -17.15
C THR A 61 2.20 2.20 -17.34
N LYS A 62 1.69 3.13 -16.54
CA LYS A 62 2.03 4.56 -16.63
C LYS A 62 3.51 4.83 -16.35
N ASN A 63 4.12 4.04 -15.46
CA ASN A 63 5.53 4.19 -15.09
C ASN A 63 6.45 3.23 -15.87
N GLY A 64 5.94 2.50 -16.87
CA GLY A 64 6.74 1.58 -17.69
C GLY A 64 7.30 0.38 -16.91
N LEU A 65 6.68 0.02 -15.78
CA LEU A 65 7.14 -1.05 -14.91
C LEU A 65 6.64 -2.41 -15.43
N LEU A 66 7.56 -3.37 -15.52
CA LEU A 66 7.25 -4.75 -15.88
C LEU A 66 6.48 -5.46 -14.76
N GLU A 67 5.87 -6.62 -15.07
CA GLU A 67 5.34 -7.49 -14.02
C GLU A 67 6.47 -7.87 -13.05
N GLY A 68 6.30 -7.52 -11.77
CA GLY A 68 7.33 -7.69 -10.74
C GLY A 68 8.17 -6.44 -10.45
N GLY A 69 8.11 -5.39 -11.28
CA GLY A 69 8.86 -4.14 -11.10
C GLY A 69 8.42 -3.27 -9.90
N LEU A 70 7.47 -3.75 -9.09
CA LEU A 70 7.07 -3.17 -7.81
C LEU A 70 7.13 -4.26 -6.74
N ILE A 71 8.08 -4.11 -5.82
CA ILE A 71 8.17 -4.96 -4.63
C ILE A 71 7.35 -4.36 -3.48
N ASN A 72 7.12 -5.17 -2.45
CA ASN A 72 6.33 -4.77 -1.27
C ASN A 72 6.88 -3.47 -0.66
N GLY A 73 5.98 -2.56 -0.30
CA GLY A 73 6.37 -1.23 0.19
C GLY A 73 6.39 -0.16 -0.89
N GLY A 74 6.12 -0.52 -2.16
CA GLY A 74 6.09 0.41 -3.29
C GLY A 74 7.48 0.75 -3.83
N TRP A 75 8.46 -0.15 -3.62
CA TRP A 75 9.81 0.02 -4.15
C TRP A 75 9.91 -0.49 -5.59
N VAL A 76 10.56 0.29 -6.44
CA VAL A 76 11.01 -0.14 -7.77
C VAL A 76 12.37 -0.83 -7.66
N GLU A 77 12.73 -1.68 -8.61
CA GLU A 77 13.96 -2.51 -8.55
C GLU A 77 15.25 -1.67 -8.55
N GLU A 78 15.24 -0.55 -9.26
CA GLU A 78 16.32 0.43 -9.33
C GLU A 78 16.41 1.33 -8.08
N GLY A 79 15.40 1.26 -7.21
CA GLY A 79 15.28 2.05 -6.01
C GLY A 79 16.31 1.66 -4.97
N SER A 80 17.03 2.62 -4.42
CA SER A 80 18.04 2.37 -3.38
C SER A 80 18.13 3.51 -2.38
N VAL A 81 18.90 3.31 -1.32
CA VAL A 81 19.19 4.34 -0.31
C VAL A 81 20.68 4.66 -0.38
N ALA A 82 21.00 5.92 -0.64
CA ALA A 82 22.37 6.43 -0.63
C ALA A 82 22.47 7.57 0.39
N ASN A 83 23.41 7.47 1.32
CA ASN A 83 23.63 8.47 2.38
C ASN A 83 22.34 8.82 3.18
N GLY A 84 21.48 7.82 3.43
CA GLY A 84 20.21 8.01 4.15
C GLY A 84 19.08 8.62 3.33
N VAL A 85 19.29 8.88 2.04
CA VAL A 85 18.28 9.42 1.12
C VAL A 85 17.85 8.35 0.13
N VAL A 86 16.54 8.25 -0.09
CA VAL A 86 15.96 7.38 -1.13
C VAL A 86 16.27 7.98 -2.49
N ILE A 87 16.91 7.20 -3.35
CA ILE A 87 17.22 7.54 -4.74
C ILE A 87 16.52 6.56 -5.69
N ASN A 88 16.19 7.03 -6.89
CA ASN A 88 15.57 6.23 -7.96
C ASN A 88 14.29 5.49 -7.55
N ASN A 89 13.55 6.01 -6.58
CA ASN A 89 12.27 5.47 -6.19
C ASN A 89 11.35 6.64 -5.82
N ASP A 90 10.25 6.79 -6.55
CA ASP A 90 9.23 7.80 -6.29
C ASP A 90 8.38 7.40 -5.08
N LEU A 91 9.02 7.17 -3.93
CA LEU A 91 8.28 7.12 -2.68
C LEU A 91 7.66 8.49 -2.44
N PRO A 92 6.39 8.56 -2.02
CA PRO A 92 5.82 9.83 -1.60
C PRO A 92 6.74 10.45 -0.56
N LYS A 93 7.13 11.72 -0.74
CA LYS A 93 8.02 12.46 0.18
C LYS A 93 7.50 12.46 1.63
N THR A 94 6.20 12.24 1.79
CA THR A 94 5.46 12.12 3.06
C THR A 94 5.44 10.71 3.65
N ALA A 95 6.09 9.72 3.02
CA ALA A 95 6.15 8.35 3.53
C ALA A 95 6.83 8.26 4.92
N PHE A 96 7.66 9.26 5.28
CA PHE A 96 8.39 9.34 6.54
C PHE A 96 8.20 10.68 7.27
N HIS A 97 7.57 11.66 6.63
CA HIS A 97 7.18 12.93 7.24
C HIS A 97 5.66 12.94 7.25
N GLY A 98 5.06 12.65 8.41
CA GLY A 98 3.64 12.90 8.60
C GLY A 98 3.38 14.36 8.27
N ASP A 99 2.50 14.60 7.30
CA ASP A 99 1.94 15.93 7.14
C ASP A 99 1.27 16.28 8.48
N HIS A 100 1.75 17.38 9.07
CA HIS A 100 1.23 17.93 10.33
C HIS A 100 -0.29 18.12 10.30
#